data_AF-A0AAU1M223-F1
#
_entry.id   AF-A0AAU1M223-F1
#
_cell.length_a   1.000
_cell.length_b   1.000
_cell.length_c   1.000
_cell.angle_alpha   90.00
_cell.angle_beta   90.00
_cell.angle_gamma   90.00
#
_symmetry.space_group_name_H-M   'P 1'
#
loop_
_entity.id
_entity.type
_entity.pdbx_description
1 polymer ?
#
loop_
_entity_poly.entity_id
_entity_poly.type
_entity_poly.pdbx_seq_one_letter_code
_entity_poly.pdbx_strand_id
1 'polypeptide(L)'
;MGGGGREGHRPRTAAGEAGRVTAADTLKTLLQDDERPGSQTREQLTGAIEEFRVAGIGQGVIRPDVPSADILMSLAGVTLVAGAAPQRAQAERLLDLLMDGLTRPHGWRGPC
;
A
#
# COMPACT_ATOMS: atom_id res chain seq x y z
N MET A 1 -41.27 -64.73 -7.27
CA MET A 1 -41.02 -63.96 -8.51
C MET A 1 -41.19 -62.47 -8.21
N GLY A 2 -40.26 -61.64 -8.69
CA GLY A 2 -40.17 -60.18 -8.47
C GLY A 2 -39.24 -59.86 -7.28
N GLY A 3 -37.94 -59.61 -7.44
CA GLY A 3 -37.29 -58.64 -8.33
C GLY A 3 -37.21 -57.31 -7.56
N GLY A 4 -36.10 -56.84 -6.97
CA GLY A 4 -34.69 -56.93 -7.39
C GLY A 4 -34.35 -55.67 -8.19
N GLY A 5 -33.71 -54.67 -7.56
CA GLY A 5 -33.18 -53.50 -8.30
C GLY A 5 -33.13 -52.19 -7.51
N ARG A 6 -32.37 -52.13 -6.42
CA ARG A 6 -31.75 -50.88 -5.95
C ARG A 6 -30.47 -50.70 -6.75
N GLU A 7 -30.37 -49.70 -7.63
CA GLU A 7 -29.17 -48.87 -7.81
C GLU A 7 -29.46 -47.79 -8.86
N GLY A 8 -29.64 -46.56 -8.39
CA GLY A 8 -29.74 -45.36 -9.22
C GLY A 8 -28.73 -44.35 -8.71
N HIS A 9 -27.46 -44.64 -8.99
CA HIS A 9 -26.32 -43.78 -8.74
C HIS A 9 -26.53 -42.44 -9.46
N ARG A 10 -26.49 -41.34 -8.69
CA ARG A 10 -26.55 -39.97 -9.22
C ARG A 10 -25.43 -39.75 -10.24
N PRO A 11 -25.65 -38.85 -11.21
CA PRO A 11 -24.69 -37.78 -11.39
C PRO A 11 -25.24 -36.51 -10.74
N ARG A 12 -24.47 -36.00 -9.77
CA ARG A 12 -24.55 -34.62 -9.28
C ARG A 12 -24.44 -33.72 -10.49
N THR A 13 -25.47 -32.93 -10.79
CA THR A 13 -25.31 -31.73 -11.59
C THR A 13 -24.35 -30.83 -10.81
N ALA A 14 -23.07 -30.89 -11.15
CA ALA A 14 -22.12 -29.87 -10.75
C ALA A 14 -22.59 -28.60 -11.45
N ALA A 15 -23.31 -27.77 -10.70
CA ALA A 15 -23.55 -26.39 -11.06
C ALA A 15 -22.18 -25.78 -11.39
N GLY A 16 -22.01 -25.34 -12.64
CA GLY A 16 -20.97 -24.37 -12.96
C GLY A 16 -21.30 -23.12 -12.16
N GLU A 17 -20.62 -22.92 -11.04
CA GLU A 17 -20.54 -21.63 -10.39
C GLU A 17 -19.77 -20.73 -11.35
N ALA A 18 -20.50 -20.13 -12.28
CA ALA A 18 -20.00 -19.07 -13.12
C ALA A 18 -19.54 -17.98 -12.15
N GLY A 19 -18.22 -17.86 -11.98
CA GLY A 19 -17.57 -16.78 -11.28
C GLY A 19 -18.04 -15.48 -11.92
N ARG A 20 -19.06 -14.85 -11.31
CA ARG A 20 -19.51 -13.54 -11.75
C ARG A 20 -18.42 -12.57 -11.33
N VAL A 21 -17.61 -12.17 -12.30
CA VAL A 21 -16.70 -11.04 -12.16
C VAL A 21 -17.55 -9.85 -11.72
N THR A 22 -17.28 -9.32 -10.54
CA THR A 22 -17.97 -8.15 -10.04
C THR A 22 -17.45 -6.91 -10.76
N ALA A 23 -18.21 -5.80 -10.72
CA ALA A 23 -17.71 -4.53 -11.26
C ALA A 23 -16.39 -4.08 -10.59
N ALA A 24 -16.20 -4.41 -9.31
CA ALA A 24 -14.95 -4.17 -8.60
C ALA A 24 -13.81 -5.05 -9.14
N ASP A 25 -14.08 -6.31 -9.48
CA ASP A 25 -13.09 -7.20 -10.08
C ASP A 25 -12.74 -6.77 -11.51
N THR A 26 -13.72 -6.36 -12.32
CA THR A 26 -13.47 -5.80 -13.66
C THR A 26 -12.61 -4.54 -13.58
N LEU A 27 -12.93 -3.63 -12.64
CA LEU A 27 -12.15 -2.42 -12.44
C LEU A 27 -10.72 -2.74 -11.95
N LYS A 28 -10.57 -3.74 -11.07
CA LYS A 28 -9.26 -4.19 -10.59
C LYS A 28 -8.41 -4.77 -11.72
N THR A 29 -8.99 -5.58 -12.61
CA THR A 29 -8.29 -6.13 -13.78
C THR A 29 -7.87 -5.01 -14.75
N LEU A 30 -8.76 -4.07 -15.06
CA LEU A 30 -8.44 -2.92 -15.92
C LEU A 30 -7.33 -2.03 -15.33
N LEU A 31 -7.29 -1.89 -14.00
CA LEU A 31 -6.25 -1.13 -13.32
C LEU A 31 -4.92 -1.91 -13.21
N GLN A 32 -4.97 -3.24 -13.23
CA GLN A 32 -3.79 -4.10 -13.29
C GLN A 32 -3.17 -4.14 -14.70
N ASP A 33 -3.98 -3.99 -15.74
CA ASP A 33 -3.52 -3.93 -17.14
C ASP A 33 -2.88 -2.59 -17.51
N ASP A 34 -3.09 -1.55 -16.70
CA ASP A 34 -2.43 -0.25 -16.86
C ASP A 34 -1.25 -0.15 -15.88
N GLU A 35 -0.03 -0.38 -16.38
CA GLU A 35 1.19 -0.28 -15.56
C GLU A 35 1.55 1.18 -15.18
N ARG A 36 0.76 2.16 -15.64
CA ARG A 36 1.08 3.60 -15.60
C ARG A 36 0.43 4.44 -14.47
N PRO A 37 -0.77 4.13 -13.92
CA PRO A 37 -1.38 4.97 -12.89
C PRO A 37 -0.58 4.96 -11.59
N GLY A 38 -0.01 3.80 -11.23
CA GLY A 38 0.83 3.66 -10.04
C GLY A 38 2.14 4.44 -10.14
N SER A 39 2.80 4.40 -11.30
CA SER A 39 4.05 5.14 -11.53
C SER A 39 3.81 6.65 -11.59
N GLN A 40 2.77 7.10 -12.29
CA GLN A 40 2.41 8.52 -12.37
C GLN A 40 2.02 9.09 -10.99
N THR A 41 1.24 8.36 -10.21
CA THR A 41 0.87 8.78 -8.84
C THR A 41 2.10 8.85 -7.95
N ARG A 42 3.01 7.87 -8.04
CA ARG A 42 4.25 7.86 -7.27
C ARG A 42 5.16 9.03 -7.64
N GLU A 43 5.26 9.37 -8.92
CA GLU A 43 6.03 10.54 -9.39
C GLU A 43 5.46 11.85 -8.85
N GLN A 44 4.14 12.04 -8.92
CA GLN A 44 3.48 13.24 -8.36
C GLN A 44 3.71 13.36 -6.86
N LEU A 45 3.54 12.28 -6.10
CA LEU A 45 3.78 12.28 -4.66
C LEU A 45 5.24 12.54 -4.33
N THR A 46 6.18 11.97 -5.09
CA THR A 46 7.61 12.22 -4.90
C THR A 46 7.96 13.68 -5.18
N GLY A 47 7.38 14.27 -6.22
CA GLY A 47 7.55 15.69 -6.56
C GLY A 47 7.04 16.62 -5.46
N ALA A 48 5.83 16.38 -4.94
CA ALA A 48 5.28 17.16 -3.83
C ALA A 48 6.15 17.06 -2.57
N ILE A 49 6.66 15.86 -2.26
CA ILE A 49 7.58 15.66 -1.13
C ILE A 49 8.89 16.43 -1.36
N GLU A 50 9.42 16.44 -2.58
CA GLU A 50 10.64 17.20 -2.90
C GLU A 50 10.45 18.71 -2.69
N GLU A 51 9.30 19.27 -3.06
CA GLU A 51 8.99 20.68 -2.79
C GLU A 51 9.03 21.00 -1.29
N PHE A 52 8.38 20.16 -0.46
CA PHE A 52 8.43 20.33 1.00
C PHE A 52 9.84 20.13 1.56
N ARG A 53 10.59 19.16 1.03
CA ARG A 53 11.95 18.85 1.46
C ARG A 53 12.91 20.01 1.17
N VAL A 54 12.89 20.55 -0.04
CA VAL A 54 13.72 21.70 -0.44
C VAL A 54 13.39 22.92 0.41
N ALA A 55 12.11 23.22 0.63
CA ALA A 55 11.70 24.30 1.52
C ALA A 55 12.20 24.09 2.95
N GLY A 56 12.04 22.89 3.51
CA GLY A 56 12.49 22.55 4.86
C GLY A 56 14.02 22.61 5.05
N ILE A 57 14.79 22.18 4.03
CA ILE A 57 16.25 22.32 4.01
C ILE A 57 16.65 23.80 3.98
N GLY A 58 15.98 24.60 3.14
CA GLY A 58 16.22 26.04 3.05
C GLY A 58 15.99 26.78 4.37
N GLN A 59 15.06 26.28 5.19
CA GLN A 59 14.78 26.81 6.53
C GLN A 59 15.62 26.15 7.65
N GLY A 60 16.47 25.19 7.32
CA GLY A 60 17.30 24.47 8.30
C GLY A 60 16.52 23.57 9.26
N VAL A 61 15.27 23.24 8.95
CA VAL A 61 14.40 22.38 9.79
C VAL A 61 14.36 20.94 9.32
N ILE A 62 14.79 20.65 8.09
CA ILE A 62 14.91 19.30 7.53
C ILE A 62 16.35 19.04 7.13
N ARG A 63 16.87 17.85 7.49
CA ARG A 63 18.20 17.37 7.10
C ARG A 63 18.29 17.12 5.58
N PRO A 64 19.43 17.42 4.93
CA PRO A 64 19.53 17.36 3.47
C PRO A 64 19.85 15.97 2.91
N ASP A 65 20.27 15.03 3.75
CA ASP A 65 20.87 13.75 3.37
C ASP A 65 19.85 12.61 3.19
N VAL A 66 18.55 12.90 3.29
CA VAL A 66 17.48 11.93 3.03
C VAL A 66 16.80 12.25 1.68
N PRO A 67 16.84 11.34 0.69
CA PRO A 67 16.14 11.50 -0.58
C PRO A 67 14.61 11.48 -0.45
N SER A 68 13.89 12.26 -1.27
CA SER A 68 12.42 12.31 -1.26
C SER A 68 11.75 10.96 -1.58
N ALA A 69 12.39 10.13 -2.41
CA ALA A 69 11.91 8.78 -2.69
C ALA A 69 11.87 7.89 -1.43
N ASP A 70 12.86 8.02 -0.54
CA ASP A 70 12.94 7.25 0.70
C ASP A 70 11.91 7.74 1.73
N ILE A 71 11.63 9.05 1.74
CA ILE A 71 10.54 9.63 2.53
C ILE A 71 9.19 9.07 2.06
N LEU A 72 8.94 9.04 0.75
CA LEU A 72 7.72 8.47 0.19
C LEU A 72 7.57 6.99 0.55
N MET A 73 8.64 6.20 0.40
CA MET A 73 8.62 4.78 0.76
C MET A 73 8.37 4.55 2.25
N SER A 74 8.88 5.43 3.12
CA SER A 74 8.62 5.39 4.55
C SER A 74 7.14 5.65 4.86
N LEU A 75 6.55 6.68 4.24
CA LEU A 75 5.12 6.98 4.35
C LEU A 75 4.26 5.80 3.86
N ALA A 76 4.62 5.20 2.72
CA ALA A 76 3.95 4.02 2.19
C ALA A 76 4.04 2.83 3.17
N GLY A 77 5.19 2.61 3.82
CA GLY A 77 5.33 1.59 4.86
C GLY A 77 4.38 1.82 6.04
N VAL A 78 4.26 3.07 6.51
CA VAL A 78 3.33 3.42 7.60
C VAL A 78 1.89 3.15 7.21
N THR A 79 1.46 3.54 6.00
CA THR A 79 0.08 3.30 5.55
C THR A 79 -0.22 1.83 5.34
N LEU A 80 0.76 1.03 4.88
CA LEU A 80 0.61 -0.42 4.72
C LEU A 80 0.45 -1.14 6.07
N VAL A 81 1.19 -0.73 7.09
CA VAL A 81 1.21 -1.42 8.40
C VAL A 81 0.14 -0.89 9.36
N ALA A 82 -0.18 0.42 9.30
CA ALA A 82 -1.03 1.11 10.26
C ALA A 82 -2.13 1.97 9.62
N GLY A 83 -2.48 1.75 8.35
CA GLY A 83 -3.48 2.54 7.63
C GLY A 83 -4.95 2.27 8.00
N ALA A 84 -5.23 1.19 8.74
CA ALA A 84 -6.58 0.87 9.17
C ALA A 84 -7.01 1.70 10.41
N ALA A 85 -8.31 1.98 10.53
CA ALA A 85 -8.86 2.89 11.54
C ALA A 85 -8.47 2.55 13.00
N PRO A 86 -8.46 1.28 13.44
CA PRO A 86 -8.00 0.93 14.79
C PRO A 86 -6.52 1.25 15.06
N GLN A 87 -5.69 1.32 14.01
CA GLN A 87 -4.25 1.56 14.09
C GLN A 87 -3.89 3.06 13.99
N ARG A 88 -4.87 3.97 13.96
CA ARG A 88 -4.65 5.41 13.79
C ARG A 88 -3.62 5.98 14.76
N ALA A 89 -3.73 5.64 16.05
CA ALA A 89 -2.77 6.10 17.06
C ALA A 89 -1.35 5.53 16.84
N GLN A 90 -1.22 4.33 16.25
CA GLN A 90 0.08 3.78 15.88
C GLN A 90 0.65 4.49 14.65
N ALA A 91 -0.17 4.79 13.65
CA ALA A 91 0.24 5.57 12.48
C ALA A 91 0.78 6.94 12.90
N GLU A 92 0.09 7.63 13.82
CA GLU A 92 0.52 8.93 14.35
C GLU A 92 1.91 8.84 15.01
N ARG A 93 2.14 7.87 15.90
CA ARG A 93 3.46 7.67 16.52
C ARG A 93 4.57 7.32 15.51
N LEU A 94 4.25 6.60 14.44
CA LEU A 94 5.22 6.28 13.38
C LEU A 94 5.54 7.49 12.51
N LEU A 95 4.54 8.33 12.23
CA LEU A 95 4.74 9.60 11.53
C LEU A 95 5.55 10.58 12.38
N ASP A 96 5.30 10.67 13.68
CA ASP A 96 6.11 11.48 14.60
C ASP A 96 7.57 11.02 14.58
N LEU A 97 7.81 9.70 14.63
CA LEU A 97 9.16 9.14 14.55
C LEU A 97 9.86 9.46 13.22
N LEU A 98 9.13 9.39 12.10
CA LEU A 98 9.64 9.78 10.79
C LEU A 98 10.03 11.26 10.76
N MET A 99 9.15 12.14 11.25
CA MET A 99 9.41 13.58 11.31
C MET A 99 10.58 13.93 12.24
N ASP A 100 10.68 13.27 13.38
CA ASP A 100 11.84 13.37 14.29
C ASP A 100 13.15 12.98 13.59
N GLY A 101 13.13 11.93 12.76
CA GLY A 101 14.30 11.48 12.01
C GLY A 101 14.74 12.44 10.90
N LEU A 102 13.79 13.17 10.31
CA LEU A 102 14.02 14.17 9.26
C LEU A 102 14.45 15.53 9.82
N THR A 103 13.98 15.89 11.01
CA THR A 103 14.25 17.19 11.62
C THR A 103 15.52 17.22 12.47
N ARG A 104 16.01 16.06 12.93
CA ARG A 104 17.27 15.98 13.68
C ARG A 104 18.48 16.08 12.75
N PRO A 105 19.34 17.11 12.91
CA PRO A 105 20.47 17.38 12.00
C PRO A 105 21.64 16.38 12.12
N HIS A 106 21.56 15.40 13.04
CA HIS A 106 22.56 14.37 13.25
C HIS A 106 21.86 13.06 13.63
N GLY A 107 21.94 12.07 12.75
CA GLY A 107 21.48 10.71 13.05
C GLY A 107 22.32 10.06 14.16
N TRP A 108 21.88 8.87 14.63
CA TRP A 108 22.57 8.05 15.63
C TRP A 108 24.07 7.80 15.35
N ARG A 109 24.52 8.03 14.11
CA ARG A 109 25.94 8.09 13.75
C ARG A 109 26.48 9.46 14.15
N GLY A 110 26.91 9.57 15.42
CA GLY A 110 27.63 10.74 15.92
C GLY A 110 28.91 11.04 15.11
N PRO A 111 29.46 12.26 15.21
CA PRO A 111 30.67 12.63 14.49
C PRO A 111 31.84 11.74 14.94
N CYS A 112 32.46 11.06 13.98
CA CYS A 112 33.81 10.50 14.13
C CYS A 112 34.84 11.61 14.13
#